data_AF-A0A535L1N8-F1
#
_entry.id   AF-A0A535L1N8-F1
#
_cell.length_a   1.000
_cell.length_b   1.000
_cell.length_c   1.000
_cell.angle_alpha   90.00
_cell.angle_beta   90.00
_cell.angle_gamma   90.00
#
_symmetry.space_group_name_H-M   'P 1'
#
loop_
_entity.id
_entity.type
_entity.pdbx_description
1 polymer ?
#
loop_
_entity_poly.entity_id
_entity_poly.type
_entity_poly.pdbx_seq_one_letter_code
_entity_poly.pdbx_strand_id
1 'polypeptide(L)'
;MSKNFGITPLTRVFNDSSAGLRRKIISIYVLLIAFNILAWTFAFLGFSVQYPALLGTALLAYTFGLRHSVDADHISAIDNVTRKLMQENKRPVAVGFFFSLGHSTIVVALSIAIAIAAAYIQSAIPGFKSAGGLIGTSVSALFLYLIAIINILVLWEVFQAFQKVKRGEEYNDQTLNEFLNQRGLLGRFFRPLLKMVDKSWKMYFVGLLFGLGFDTATEVGLLGISAVEAGKGLPIPFILIFP
;
A
#
# COMPACT_ATOMS: atom_id res chain seq x y z
N MET A 1 39.23 -2.77 -24.56
CA MET A 1 38.49 -1.60 -24.02
C MET A 1 37.01 -1.95 -23.98
N SER A 2 36.56 -2.67 -22.94
CA SER A 2 35.19 -3.19 -22.85
C SER A 2 34.24 -2.13 -22.30
N LYS A 3 33.23 -1.74 -23.07
CA LYS A 3 32.15 -0.84 -22.66
C LYS A 3 31.15 -1.63 -21.81
N ASN A 4 31.23 -1.49 -20.49
CA ASN A 4 30.18 -1.93 -19.57
C ASN A 4 28.96 -0.99 -19.70
N PHE A 5 28.11 -1.25 -20.69
CA PHE A 5 26.77 -0.70 -20.78
C PHE A 5 25.81 -1.66 -20.09
N GLY A 6 25.39 -1.34 -18.87
CA GLY A 6 24.35 -2.10 -18.18
C GLY A 6 24.36 -1.82 -16.68
N ILE A 7 23.22 -1.42 -16.13
CA ILE A 7 22.91 -1.36 -14.68
C ILE A 7 23.50 -0.15 -13.90
N THR A 8 24.42 0.62 -14.46
CA THR A 8 25.12 1.73 -13.76
C THR A 8 24.31 3.00 -13.39
N PRO A 9 23.25 3.42 -14.11
CA PRO A 9 22.52 4.65 -13.78
C PRO A 9 21.58 4.48 -12.58
N LEU A 10 20.77 3.41 -12.57
CA LEU A 10 19.80 3.12 -11.51
C LEU A 10 20.49 2.88 -10.16
N THR A 11 21.59 2.11 -10.17
CA THR A 11 22.39 1.84 -8.97
C THR A 11 23.05 3.09 -8.40
N ARG A 12 23.36 4.11 -9.21
CA ARG A 12 23.83 5.42 -8.72
C ARG A 12 22.72 6.25 -8.09
N VAL A 13 21.49 6.18 -8.59
CA VAL A 13 20.34 6.94 -8.07
C VAL A 13 19.86 6.36 -6.74
N PHE A 14 19.87 5.04 -6.60
CA PHE A 14 19.33 4.31 -5.44
C PHE A 14 20.38 3.86 -4.40
N ASN A 15 21.60 4.40 -4.49
CA ASN A 15 22.68 4.18 -3.54
C ASN A 15 22.55 5.13 -2.33
N ASP A 16 22.83 4.64 -1.12
CA ASP A 16 22.78 5.40 0.14
C ASP A 16 23.97 6.34 0.40
N SER A 17 24.77 6.65 -0.63
CA SER A 17 25.92 7.55 -0.57
C SER A 17 25.51 9.03 -0.53
N SER A 18 26.37 9.86 0.06
CA SER A 18 26.21 11.33 0.09
C SER A 18 26.40 12.00 -1.26
N ALA A 19 27.10 11.36 -2.20
CA ALA A 19 27.37 11.92 -3.52
C ALA A 19 26.09 12.08 -4.35
N GLY A 20 25.88 13.28 -4.90
CA GLY A 20 24.79 13.55 -5.84
C GLY A 20 23.38 13.54 -5.22
N LEU A 21 23.26 13.72 -3.91
CA LEU A 21 21.99 13.65 -3.16
C LEU A 21 20.85 14.44 -3.82
N ARG A 22 21.09 15.70 -4.19
CA ARG A 22 20.10 16.56 -4.85
C ARG A 22 19.59 15.95 -6.17
N ARG A 23 20.49 15.36 -6.96
CA ARG A 23 20.13 14.70 -8.23
C ARG A 23 19.29 13.44 -7.98
N LYS A 24 19.59 12.67 -6.92
CA LYS A 24 18.80 11.49 -6.53
C LYS A 24 17.38 11.86 -6.15
N ILE A 25 17.24 12.87 -5.29
CA ILE A 25 15.94 13.39 -4.85
C ILE A 25 15.13 13.88 -6.05
N ILE A 26 15.72 14.73 -6.90
CA ILE A 26 15.06 15.23 -8.11
C ILE A 26 14.61 14.07 -9.01
N SER A 27 15.46 13.05 -9.21
CA SER A 27 15.13 11.91 -10.07
C SER A 27 13.96 11.10 -9.52
N ILE A 28 13.90 10.88 -8.19
CA ILE A 28 12.79 10.18 -7.55
C ILE A 28 11.49 10.98 -7.72
N TYR A 29 11.51 12.30 -7.43
CA TYR A 29 10.32 13.14 -7.60
C TYR A 29 9.84 13.21 -9.05
N VAL A 30 10.75 13.38 -10.01
CA VAL A 30 10.40 13.40 -11.44
C VAL A 30 9.74 12.08 -11.84
N LEU A 31 10.28 10.94 -11.39
CA LEU A 31 9.70 9.63 -11.66
C LEU A 31 8.29 9.50 -11.07
N LEU A 32 8.10 9.91 -9.82
CA LEU A 32 6.80 9.82 -9.14
C LEU A 32 5.74 10.74 -9.77
N ILE A 33 6.13 11.96 -10.14
CA ILE A 33 5.24 12.92 -10.82
C ILE A 33 4.87 12.40 -12.21
N ALA A 34 5.86 11.92 -12.98
CA ALA A 34 5.61 11.35 -14.30
C ALA A 34 4.69 10.13 -14.22
N PHE A 35 4.91 9.24 -13.25
CA PHE A 35 4.05 8.09 -13.01
C PHE A 35 2.60 8.51 -12.72
N ASN A 36 2.40 9.50 -11.85
CA ASN A 36 1.06 10.02 -11.55
C ASN A 36 0.37 10.63 -12.78
N ILE A 37 1.09 11.44 -13.56
CA ILE A 37 0.55 12.03 -14.79
C ILE A 37 0.13 10.92 -15.76
N LEU A 38 0.95 9.89 -15.93
CA LEU A 38 0.64 8.76 -16.80
C LEU A 38 -0.57 7.97 -16.30
N ALA A 39 -0.65 7.66 -15.01
CA ALA A 39 -1.78 6.95 -14.41
C ALA A 39 -3.10 7.72 -14.61
N TRP A 40 -3.11 9.03 -14.33
CA TRP A 40 -4.30 9.86 -14.54
C TRP A 40 -4.65 10.06 -16.00
N THR A 41 -3.66 10.16 -16.89
CA THR A 41 -3.89 10.22 -18.33
C THR A 41 -4.53 8.92 -18.81
N PHE A 42 -4.04 7.77 -18.36
CA PHE A 42 -4.59 6.46 -18.70
C PHE A 42 -6.02 6.29 -18.15
N ALA A 43 -6.30 6.73 -16.92
CA ALA A 43 -7.64 6.77 -16.35
C ALA A 43 -8.58 7.66 -17.16
N PHE A 44 -8.15 8.86 -17.54
CA PHE A 44 -8.95 9.79 -18.33
C PHE A 44 -9.27 9.22 -19.72
N LEU A 45 -8.27 8.72 -20.44
CA LEU A 45 -8.46 8.15 -21.77
C LEU A 45 -9.28 6.85 -21.73
N GLY A 46 -9.10 6.02 -20.70
CA GLY A 46 -9.82 4.76 -20.55
C GLY A 46 -11.29 4.92 -20.13
N PHE A 47 -11.60 5.90 -19.28
CA PHE A 47 -12.94 6.04 -18.69
C PHE A 47 -13.80 7.15 -19.30
N SER A 48 -13.21 8.20 -19.87
CA SER A 48 -13.97 9.41 -20.28
C SER A 48 -15.10 9.16 -21.29
N VAL A 49 -14.95 8.16 -22.18
CA VAL A 49 -15.93 7.89 -23.25
C VAL A 49 -16.96 6.84 -22.84
N GLN A 50 -16.49 5.71 -22.26
CA GLN A 50 -17.35 4.53 -22.03
C GLN A 50 -17.80 4.39 -20.57
N TYR A 51 -17.03 4.90 -19.60
CA TYR A 51 -17.28 4.72 -18.18
C TYR A 51 -17.06 6.01 -17.35
N PRO A 52 -17.73 7.14 -17.66
CA PRO A 52 -17.40 8.43 -17.04
C PRO A 52 -17.52 8.43 -15.51
N ALA A 53 -18.45 7.63 -14.97
CA ALA A 53 -18.65 7.47 -13.53
C ALA A 53 -17.42 6.86 -12.82
N LEU A 54 -16.60 6.05 -13.52
CA LEU A 54 -15.40 5.43 -12.95
C LEU A 54 -14.28 6.43 -12.68
N LEU A 55 -14.32 7.65 -13.25
CA LEU A 55 -13.39 8.72 -12.87
C LEU A 55 -13.60 9.14 -11.41
N GLY A 56 -14.84 9.16 -10.94
CA GLY A 56 -15.15 9.39 -9.52
C GLY A 56 -14.62 8.26 -8.64
N THR A 57 -14.78 7.02 -9.07
CA THR A 57 -14.22 5.84 -8.39
C THR A 57 -12.69 5.85 -8.36
N ALA A 58 -12.04 6.25 -9.46
CA ALA A 58 -10.59 6.41 -9.54
C ALA A 58 -10.09 7.51 -8.59
N LEU A 59 -10.84 8.61 -8.45
CA LEU A 59 -10.52 9.64 -7.47
C LEU A 59 -10.65 9.12 -6.03
N LEU A 60 -11.71 8.36 -5.72
CA LEU A 60 -11.85 7.72 -4.41
C LEU A 60 -10.69 6.75 -4.14
N ALA A 61 -10.35 5.90 -5.10
CA ALA A 61 -9.23 4.99 -5.02
C ALA A 61 -7.91 5.73 -4.74
N TYR A 62 -7.65 6.80 -5.49
CA TYR A 62 -6.49 7.67 -5.29
C TYR A 62 -6.46 8.27 -3.87
N THR A 63 -7.60 8.77 -3.36
CA THR A 63 -7.66 9.31 -1.99
C THR A 63 -7.50 8.24 -0.91
N PHE A 64 -7.99 7.01 -1.14
CA PHE A 64 -7.77 5.88 -0.23
C PHE A 64 -6.31 5.47 -0.22
N GLY A 65 -5.63 5.42 -1.36
CA GLY A 65 -4.18 5.21 -1.44
C GLY A 65 -3.38 6.30 -0.73
N LEU A 66 -3.73 7.57 -0.93
CA LEU A 66 -3.10 8.69 -0.21
C LEU A 66 -3.29 8.59 1.30
N ARG A 67 -4.50 8.25 1.76
CA ARG A 67 -4.79 8.04 3.18
C ARG A 67 -3.99 6.86 3.74
N HIS A 68 -3.94 5.75 3.02
CA HIS A 68 -3.17 4.57 3.42
C HIS A 68 -1.68 4.90 3.59
N SER A 69 -1.13 5.74 2.71
CA SER A 69 0.28 6.14 2.79
C SER A 69 0.65 6.90 4.07
N VAL A 70 -0.32 7.48 4.78
CA VAL A 70 -0.11 8.21 6.03
C VAL A 70 -0.41 7.38 7.28
N ASP A 71 -0.63 6.07 7.13
CA ASP A 71 -0.83 5.19 8.27
C ASP A 71 0.43 5.11 9.15
N ALA A 72 0.20 5.06 10.47
CA ALA A 72 1.26 5.21 11.47
C ALA A 72 2.30 4.07 11.43
N ASP A 73 1.89 2.89 11.00
CA ASP A 73 2.74 1.72 10.82
C ASP A 73 3.70 1.88 9.62
N HIS A 74 3.23 2.42 8.50
CA HIS A 74 4.05 2.72 7.33
C HIS A 74 5.07 3.81 7.65
N ILE A 75 4.61 4.92 8.27
CA ILE A 75 5.48 6.02 8.69
C ILE A 75 6.55 5.52 9.67
N SER A 76 6.15 4.76 10.70
CA SER A 76 7.08 4.28 11.72
C SER A 76 8.10 3.28 11.16
N ALA A 77 7.72 2.38 10.25
CA ALA A 77 8.64 1.45 9.60
C ALA A 77 9.69 2.19 8.75
N ILE A 78 9.26 3.16 7.93
CA ILE A 78 10.15 3.97 7.10
C ILE A 78 11.07 4.84 7.95
N ASP A 79 10.53 5.53 8.96
CA ASP A 79 11.30 6.41 9.85
C ASP A 79 12.35 5.63 10.65
N ASN A 80 11.99 4.49 11.23
CA ASN A 80 12.91 3.65 12.00
C ASN A 80 14.12 3.20 11.16
N VAL A 81 13.87 2.72 9.93
CA VAL A 81 14.95 2.28 9.04
C VAL A 81 15.76 3.46 8.52
N THR A 82 15.11 4.58 8.21
CA THR A 82 15.78 5.83 7.79
C THR A 82 16.73 6.31 8.88
N ARG A 83 16.26 6.40 10.13
CA ARG A 83 17.07 6.80 11.28
C ARG A 83 18.23 5.84 11.53
N LYS A 84 17.97 4.53 11.47
CA LYS A 84 19.02 3.51 11.60
C LYS A 84 20.13 3.70 10.56
N LEU A 85 19.77 3.82 9.28
CA LEU A 85 20.76 3.99 8.21
C LEU A 85 21.50 5.33 8.31
N MET A 86 20.84 6.39 8.76
CA MET A 86 21.48 7.68 9.04
C MET A 86 22.49 7.59 10.19
N GLN A 87 22.19 6.83 11.25
CA GLN A 87 23.12 6.54 12.36
C GLN A 87 24.34 5.74 11.88
N GLU A 88 24.19 4.94 10.82
CA GLU A 88 25.30 4.25 10.13
C GLU A 88 26.05 5.16 9.12
N ASN A 89 25.92 6.49 9.24
CA ASN A 89 26.52 7.51 8.35
C ASN A 89 26.08 7.44 6.87
N LYS A 90 24.89 6.88 6.58
CA LYS A 90 24.34 6.81 5.23
C LYS A 90 23.32 7.93 4.95
N ARG A 91 22.98 8.13 3.68
CA ARG A 91 21.95 9.08 3.20
C ARG A 91 20.84 8.30 2.45
N PRO A 92 19.93 7.65 3.18
CA PRO A 92 19.04 6.63 2.64
C PRO A 92 17.75 7.24 2.04
N VAL A 93 17.89 8.04 0.99
CA VAL A 93 16.75 8.79 0.38
C VAL A 93 15.72 7.93 -0.36
N ALA A 94 16.02 6.65 -0.57
CA ALA A 94 15.17 5.73 -1.32
C ALA A 94 14.40 4.73 -0.44
N VAL A 95 14.53 4.79 0.89
CA VAL A 95 13.87 3.87 1.84
C VAL A 95 12.37 3.81 1.60
N GLY A 96 11.71 4.98 1.62
CA GLY A 96 10.27 5.07 1.38
C GLY A 96 9.86 4.59 0.00
N PHE A 97 10.63 4.94 -1.03
CA PHE A 97 10.37 4.50 -2.41
C PHE A 97 10.35 2.98 -2.55
N PHE A 98 11.37 2.28 -2.04
CA PHE A 98 11.42 0.82 -2.12
C PHE A 98 10.37 0.15 -1.24
N PHE A 99 10.09 0.71 -0.06
CA PHE A 99 9.00 0.23 0.78
C PHE A 99 7.66 0.28 0.06
N SER A 100 7.29 1.45 -0.50
CA SER A 100 6.05 1.61 -1.27
C SER A 100 6.03 0.71 -2.50
N LEU A 101 7.14 0.56 -3.23
CA LEU A 101 7.21 -0.32 -4.40
C LEU A 101 6.96 -1.80 -4.05
N GLY A 102 7.52 -2.26 -2.93
CA GLY A 102 7.27 -3.60 -2.41
C GLY A 102 5.81 -3.78 -2.02
N HIS A 103 5.27 -2.85 -1.25
CA HIS A 103 3.86 -2.90 -0.83
C HIS A 103 2.90 -2.91 -2.03
N SER A 104 3.05 -1.96 -2.96
CA SER A 104 2.23 -1.90 -4.19
C SER A 104 2.30 -3.17 -5.04
N THR A 105 3.41 -3.91 -5.01
CA THR A 105 3.53 -5.18 -5.77
C THR A 105 2.50 -6.21 -5.30
N ILE A 106 2.27 -6.31 -3.99
CA ILE A 106 1.26 -7.23 -3.44
C ILE A 106 -0.14 -6.73 -3.72
N VAL A 107 -0.41 -5.43 -3.52
CA VAL A 107 -1.72 -4.83 -3.79
C VAL A 107 -2.16 -5.08 -5.24
N VAL A 108 -1.25 -4.84 -6.20
CA VAL A 108 -1.51 -5.08 -7.63
C VAL A 108 -1.69 -6.58 -7.89
N ALA A 109 -0.85 -7.45 -7.33
CA ALA A 109 -0.97 -8.90 -7.51
C ALA A 109 -2.30 -9.45 -6.96
N LEU A 110 -2.71 -9.02 -5.78
CA LEU A 110 -4.00 -9.37 -5.17
C LEU A 110 -5.17 -8.84 -6.01
N SER A 111 -5.07 -7.61 -6.52
CA SER A 111 -6.09 -7.04 -7.42
C SER A 111 -6.25 -7.85 -8.70
N ILE A 112 -5.14 -8.28 -9.32
CA ILE A 112 -5.17 -9.18 -10.49
C ILE A 112 -5.82 -10.51 -10.13
N ALA A 113 -5.41 -11.13 -9.01
CA ALA A 113 -5.94 -12.42 -8.58
C ALA A 113 -7.45 -12.36 -8.34
N ILE A 114 -7.92 -11.31 -7.68
CA ILE A 114 -9.35 -11.05 -7.44
C ILE A 114 -10.10 -10.78 -8.75
N ALA A 115 -9.53 -9.98 -9.65
CA ALA A 115 -10.16 -9.69 -10.94
C ALA A 115 -10.33 -10.97 -11.79
N ILE A 116 -9.32 -11.84 -11.83
CA ILE A 116 -9.39 -13.14 -12.53
C ILE A 116 -10.41 -14.05 -11.86
N ALA A 117 -10.40 -14.13 -10.52
CA ALA A 117 -11.37 -14.95 -9.78
C ALA A 117 -12.82 -14.50 -10.03
N ALA A 118 -13.07 -13.19 -10.00
CA ALA A 118 -14.38 -12.60 -10.27
C ALA A 118 -14.85 -12.87 -11.71
N ALA A 119 -13.96 -12.71 -12.70
CA ALA A 119 -14.26 -13.00 -14.10
C ALA A 119 -14.55 -14.48 -14.34
N TYR A 120 -13.78 -15.38 -13.71
CA TYR A 120 -13.97 -16.82 -13.83
C TYR A 120 -15.32 -17.26 -13.26
N ILE A 121 -15.67 -16.79 -12.06
CA ILE A 121 -16.97 -17.06 -11.41
C ILE A 121 -18.13 -16.58 -12.30
N GLN A 122 -17.98 -15.42 -12.96
CA GLN A 122 -18.99 -14.89 -13.87
C GLN A 122 -19.20 -15.76 -15.12
N SER A 123 -18.12 -16.37 -15.65
CA SER A 123 -18.18 -17.22 -16.84
C SER A 123 -18.67 -18.65 -16.57
N ALA A 124 -18.38 -19.20 -15.38
CA ALA A 124 -18.60 -20.61 -15.09
C ALA A 124 -20.05 -20.96 -14.72
N ILE A 125 -20.86 -19.99 -14.25
CA ILE A 125 -22.24 -20.26 -13.81
C ILE A 125 -23.20 -19.15 -14.29
N PRO A 126 -23.73 -19.23 -15.53
CA PRO A 126 -24.62 -18.22 -16.11
C PRO A 126 -25.94 -18.03 -15.33
N GLY A 127 -26.39 -19.06 -14.59
CA GLY A 127 -27.59 -19.03 -13.74
C GLY A 127 -27.42 -18.36 -12.37
N PHE A 128 -26.19 -17.97 -12.00
CA PHE A 128 -25.87 -17.34 -10.72
C PHE A 128 -25.76 -15.81 -10.81
N LYS A 129 -26.19 -15.14 -11.88
CA LYS A 129 -26.12 -13.66 -11.94
C LYS A 129 -26.94 -12.98 -10.84
N SER A 130 -28.14 -13.49 -10.54
CA SER A 130 -29.01 -12.99 -9.48
C SER A 130 -28.64 -13.54 -8.10
N ALA A 131 -28.36 -14.85 -7.99
CA ALA A 131 -27.96 -15.48 -6.73
C ALA A 131 -26.52 -15.12 -6.31
N GLY A 132 -25.58 -15.08 -7.24
CA GLY A 132 -24.18 -14.70 -7.06
C GLY A 132 -23.96 -13.20 -6.90
N GLY A 133 -24.83 -12.37 -7.49
CA GLY A 133 -24.89 -10.95 -7.13
C GLY A 133 -25.29 -10.78 -5.66
N LEU A 134 -26.32 -11.50 -5.21
CA LEU A 134 -26.81 -11.42 -3.84
C LEU A 134 -25.84 -12.07 -2.83
N ILE A 135 -25.30 -13.25 -3.15
CA ILE A 135 -24.30 -13.97 -2.34
C ILE A 135 -22.97 -13.21 -2.34
N GLY A 136 -22.49 -12.75 -3.49
CA GLY A 136 -21.28 -11.94 -3.60
C GLY A 136 -21.39 -10.62 -2.85
N THR A 137 -22.53 -9.92 -2.97
CA THR A 137 -22.81 -8.72 -2.18
C THR A 137 -22.93 -9.04 -0.70
N SER A 138 -23.55 -10.17 -0.32
CA SER A 138 -23.70 -10.58 1.09
C SER A 138 -22.35 -10.95 1.71
N VAL A 139 -21.50 -11.68 0.99
CA VAL A 139 -20.14 -12.05 1.42
C VAL A 139 -19.24 -10.81 1.48
N SER A 140 -19.32 -9.93 0.47
CA SER A 140 -18.58 -8.66 0.48
C SER A 140 -19.05 -7.74 1.59
N ALA A 141 -20.37 -7.63 1.81
CA ALA A 141 -20.95 -6.86 2.90
C ALA A 141 -20.52 -7.44 4.25
N LEU A 142 -20.58 -8.76 4.43
CA LEU A 142 -20.11 -9.43 5.64
C LEU A 142 -18.63 -9.14 5.90
N PHE A 143 -17.80 -9.24 4.86
CA PHE A 143 -16.37 -8.92 4.96
C PHE A 143 -16.13 -7.45 5.31
N LEU A 144 -16.81 -6.52 4.64
CA LEU A 144 -16.73 -5.09 4.92
C LEU A 144 -17.23 -4.75 6.33
N TYR A 145 -18.30 -5.40 6.80
CA TYR A 145 -18.79 -5.24 8.17
C TYR A 145 -17.81 -5.81 9.20
N LEU A 146 -17.18 -6.96 8.90
CA LEU A 146 -16.17 -7.54 9.77
C LEU A 146 -14.95 -6.63 9.88
N ILE A 147 -14.48 -6.09 8.76
CA ILE A 147 -13.41 -5.08 8.73
C ILE A 147 -13.85 -3.80 9.45
N ALA A 148 -15.08 -3.34 9.27
CA ALA A 148 -15.61 -2.18 10.00
C ALA A 148 -15.63 -2.40 11.52
N ILE A 149 -16.03 -3.59 11.98
CA ILE A 149 -16.00 -3.96 13.41
C ILE A 149 -14.56 -3.97 13.93
N ILE A 150 -13.64 -4.60 13.21
CA ILE A 150 -12.21 -4.60 13.58
C ILE A 150 -11.69 -3.16 13.70
N ASN A 151 -12.05 -2.29 12.74
CA ASN A 151 -11.65 -0.88 12.80
C ASN A 151 -12.28 -0.12 13.98
N ILE A 152 -13.52 -0.42 14.37
CA ILE A 152 -14.16 0.16 15.55
C ILE A 152 -13.44 -0.28 16.83
N LEU A 153 -13.05 -1.56 16.93
CA LEU A 153 -12.29 -2.08 18.06
C LEU A 153 -10.93 -1.39 18.17
N VAL A 154 -10.22 -1.25 17.05
CA VAL A 154 -8.95 -0.52 16.99
C VAL A 154 -9.13 0.96 17.38
N LEU A 155 -10.18 1.61 16.89
CA LEU A 155 -10.50 2.99 17.26
C LEU A 155 -10.75 3.11 18.77
N TRP A 156 -11.45 2.15 19.35
CA TRP A 156 -11.71 2.09 20.78
C TRP A 156 -10.42 1.96 21.60
N GLU A 157 -9.50 1.08 21.18
CA GLU A 157 -8.18 0.93 21.83
C GLU A 157 -7.35 2.21 21.74
N VAL A 158 -7.29 2.85 20.57
CA VAL A 158 -6.58 4.12 20.37
C VAL A 158 -7.21 5.24 21.20
N PHE A 159 -8.55 5.29 21.27
CA PHE A 159 -9.26 6.29 22.07
C PHE A 159 -9.01 6.12 23.57
N GLN A 160 -8.95 4.87 24.06
CA GLN A 160 -8.57 4.61 25.45
C GLN A 160 -7.13 5.03 25.73
N ALA A 161 -6.19 4.72 24.84
CA ALA A 161 -4.81 5.16 24.96
C ALA A 161 -4.72 6.70 25.01
N PHE A 162 -5.44 7.40 24.12
CA PHE A 162 -5.52 8.85 24.12
C PHE A 162 -6.10 9.42 25.42
N GLN A 163 -7.14 8.79 25.98
CA GLN A 163 -7.74 9.22 27.24
C GLN A 163 -6.78 9.07 28.43
N LYS A 164 -5.99 7.99 28.48
CA LYS A 164 -4.97 7.77 29.53
C LYS A 164 -3.90 8.86 29.50
N VAL A 165 -3.42 9.23 28.31
CA VAL A 165 -2.47 10.33 28.13
C VAL A 165 -3.06 11.67 28.58
N LYS A 166 -4.33 11.94 28.23
CA LYS A 166 -5.02 13.18 28.62
C LYS A 166 -5.21 13.31 30.14
N ARG A 167 -5.30 12.18 30.87
CA ARG A 167 -5.43 12.15 32.33
C ARG A 167 -4.11 12.34 33.08
N GLY A 168 -2.98 12.47 32.38
CA GLY A 168 -1.68 12.66 33.02
C GLY A 168 -1.14 11.39 33.69
N GLU A 169 -1.69 10.22 33.35
CA GLU A 169 -1.12 8.92 33.76
C GLU A 169 0.29 8.77 33.13
N GLU A 170 1.21 8.08 33.83
CA GLU A 170 2.60 7.91 33.37
C GLU A 170 2.64 7.38 31.93
N TYR A 171 3.00 8.27 31.04
CA TYR A 171 3.15 8.01 29.63
C TYR A 171 4.56 7.46 29.41
N ASN A 172 4.70 6.15 29.48
CA ASN A 172 5.95 5.49 29.13
C ASN A 172 6.03 5.38 27.59
N ASP A 173 6.98 6.10 26.97
CA ASP A 173 7.24 6.10 25.53
C ASP A 173 7.52 4.69 24.97
N GLN A 174 7.92 3.74 25.82
CA GLN A 174 8.07 2.34 25.44
C GLN A 174 6.71 1.67 25.19
N THR A 175 5.68 2.00 25.98
CA THR A 175 4.32 1.47 25.82
C THR A 175 3.59 2.04 24.62
N LEU A 176 3.83 3.29 24.18
CA LEU A 176 3.21 3.77 22.92
C LEU A 176 3.94 3.21 21.70
N ASN A 177 5.27 3.10 21.73
CA ASN A 177 6.00 2.37 20.70
C ASN A 177 5.62 0.89 20.70
N GLU A 178 5.30 0.29 21.85
CA GLU A 178 4.77 -1.07 21.91
C GLU A 178 3.31 -1.13 21.46
N PHE A 179 2.42 -0.22 21.84
CA PHE A 179 1.01 -0.18 21.40
C PHE A 179 0.86 0.11 19.90
N LEU A 180 1.66 1.04 19.35
CA LEU A 180 1.71 1.34 17.92
C LEU A 180 2.44 0.23 17.14
N ASN A 181 3.40 -0.49 17.74
CA ASN A 181 3.96 -1.73 17.18
C ASN A 181 3.10 -2.98 17.46
N GLN A 182 2.03 -2.89 18.25
CA GLN A 182 1.19 -4.02 18.70
C GLN A 182 -0.10 -4.16 17.89
N ARG A 183 -0.05 -3.94 16.57
CA ARG A 183 -1.01 -4.62 15.67
C ARG A 183 -0.63 -6.09 15.43
N GLY A 184 -0.36 -6.83 16.52
CA GLY A 184 -0.29 -8.30 16.56
C GLY A 184 1.08 -8.96 16.82
N LEU A 185 1.04 -10.29 17.04
CA LEU A 185 2.18 -11.22 17.09
C LEU A 185 3.18 -11.02 15.95
N LEU A 186 2.70 -10.50 14.82
CA LEU A 186 3.44 -10.16 13.61
C LEU A 186 4.49 -9.06 13.84
N GLY A 187 4.19 -7.99 14.61
CA GLY A 187 5.17 -6.93 14.90
C GLY A 187 6.42 -7.45 15.62
N ARG A 188 6.26 -8.50 16.44
CA ARG A 188 7.37 -9.19 17.12
C ARG A 188 8.20 -10.05 16.16
N PHE A 189 7.58 -10.60 15.13
CA PHE A 189 8.22 -11.38 14.06
C PHE A 189 8.94 -10.50 13.02
N PHE A 190 8.44 -9.29 12.75
CA PHE A 190 9.02 -8.37 11.77
C PHE A 190 10.11 -7.44 12.33
N ARG A 191 10.19 -7.24 13.66
CA ARG A 191 11.27 -6.48 14.31
C ARG A 191 12.70 -6.92 13.91
N PRO A 192 13.05 -8.22 13.87
CA PRO A 192 14.35 -8.69 13.40
C PRO A 192 14.61 -8.36 11.92
N LEU A 193 13.58 -8.46 11.08
CA LEU A 193 13.66 -8.17 9.64
C LEU A 193 13.96 -6.69 9.39
N LEU A 194 13.31 -5.78 10.11
CA LEU A 194 13.63 -4.34 10.06
C LEU A 194 15.07 -4.05 10.51
N LYS A 195 15.56 -4.76 11.52
CA LYS A 195 16.95 -4.64 11.98
C LYS A 195 17.97 -5.17 10.96
N MET A 196 17.60 -6.09 10.07
CA MET A 196 18.47 -6.60 9.00
C MET A 196 18.59 -5.68 7.78
N VAL A 197 17.80 -4.61 7.71
CA VAL A 197 17.87 -3.65 6.60
C VAL A 197 19.10 -2.76 6.75
N ASP A 198 20.10 -3.00 5.90
CA ASP A 198 21.37 -2.25 5.82
C ASP A 198 21.46 -1.34 4.58
N LYS A 199 20.50 -1.43 3.66
CA LYS A 199 20.45 -0.67 2.40
C LYS A 199 19.01 -0.33 2.04
N SER A 200 18.77 0.84 1.45
CA SER A 200 17.42 1.30 1.08
C SER A 200 16.62 0.27 0.26
N TRP A 201 17.26 -0.44 -0.68
CA TRP A 201 16.57 -1.40 -1.56
C TRP A 201 15.96 -2.60 -0.82
N LYS A 202 16.53 -2.99 0.34
CA LYS A 202 15.98 -4.10 1.13
C LYS A 202 14.62 -3.77 1.74
N MET A 203 14.23 -2.50 1.79
CA MET A 203 12.87 -2.12 2.18
C MET A 203 11.79 -2.62 1.22
N TYR A 204 12.15 -3.01 0.00
CA TYR A 204 11.22 -3.69 -0.90
C TYR A 204 10.61 -4.95 -0.27
N PHE A 205 11.42 -5.79 0.37
CA PHE A 205 10.91 -7.00 1.01
C PHE A 205 10.09 -6.70 2.25
N VAL A 206 10.44 -5.63 2.98
CA VAL A 206 9.63 -5.18 4.11
C VAL A 206 8.26 -4.70 3.61
N GLY A 207 8.23 -3.92 2.53
CA GLY A 207 6.99 -3.47 1.88
C GLY A 207 6.10 -4.63 1.42
N LEU A 208 6.69 -5.66 0.78
CA LEU A 208 5.96 -6.87 0.39
C LEU A 208 5.29 -7.54 1.61
N LEU A 209 6.02 -7.68 2.71
CA LEU A 209 5.49 -8.31 3.93
C LEU A 209 4.40 -7.45 4.58
N PHE A 210 4.54 -6.13 4.50
CA PHE A 210 3.51 -5.19 4.96
C PHE A 210 2.20 -5.37 4.18
N GLY A 211 2.26 -5.45 2.85
CA GLY A 211 1.07 -5.68 2.01
C GLY A 211 0.48 -7.10 2.07
N LEU A 212 1.08 -8.03 2.81
CA LEU A 212 0.53 -9.39 3.02
C LEU A 212 -0.13 -9.57 4.39
N GLY A 213 0.15 -8.69 5.35
CA GLY A 213 -0.16 -8.93 6.75
C GLY A 213 -0.75 -7.74 7.51
N PHE A 214 -0.80 -6.56 6.89
CA PHE A 214 -1.22 -5.31 7.54
C PHE A 214 -2.24 -4.52 6.73
N ASP A 215 -3.04 -5.21 5.90
CA ASP A 215 -4.00 -4.57 5.02
C ASP A 215 -5.01 -3.74 5.83
N THR A 216 -5.12 -2.45 5.49
CA THR A 216 -6.03 -1.53 6.17
C THR A 216 -7.39 -1.46 5.48
N ALA A 217 -8.35 -0.80 6.12
CA ALA A 217 -9.70 -0.60 5.58
C ALA A 217 -9.70 0.01 4.16
N THR A 218 -8.72 0.87 3.87
CA THR A 218 -8.56 1.52 2.56
C THR A 218 -8.08 0.54 1.50
N GLU A 219 -7.18 -0.38 1.85
CA GLU A 219 -6.70 -1.43 0.94
C GLU A 219 -7.81 -2.44 0.63
N VAL A 220 -8.56 -2.87 1.66
CA VAL A 220 -9.79 -3.65 1.47
C VAL A 220 -10.79 -2.92 0.58
N GLY A 221 -10.93 -1.60 0.74
CA GLY A 221 -11.78 -0.77 -0.11
C GLY A 221 -11.35 -0.75 -1.58
N LEU A 222 -10.04 -0.64 -1.84
CA LEU A 222 -9.45 -0.68 -3.20
C LEU A 222 -9.62 -2.05 -3.86
N LEU A 223 -9.35 -3.13 -3.13
CA LEU A 223 -9.58 -4.50 -3.59
C LEU A 223 -11.07 -4.75 -3.84
N GLY A 224 -11.95 -4.20 -3.00
CA GLY A 224 -13.40 -4.25 -3.18
C GLY A 224 -13.88 -3.52 -4.44
N ILE A 225 -13.37 -2.32 -4.71
CA ILE A 225 -13.64 -1.60 -5.95
C ILE A 225 -13.20 -2.44 -7.16
N SER A 226 -11.99 -2.99 -7.10
CA SER A 226 -11.44 -3.83 -8.17
C SER A 226 -12.30 -5.08 -8.41
N ALA A 227 -12.77 -5.73 -7.35
CA ALA A 227 -13.65 -6.90 -7.41
C ALA A 227 -15.03 -6.57 -8.02
N VAL A 228 -15.64 -5.45 -7.59
CA VAL A 228 -16.97 -5.02 -8.05
C VAL A 228 -16.93 -4.67 -9.54
N GLU A 229 -15.91 -3.92 -9.99
CA GLU A 229 -15.77 -3.56 -11.40
C GLU A 229 -15.40 -4.76 -12.28
N ALA A 230 -14.60 -5.72 -11.76
CA ALA A 230 -14.38 -7.01 -12.41
C ALA A 230 -15.69 -7.78 -12.61
N GLY A 231 -16.55 -7.83 -11.59
CA GLY A 231 -17.86 -8.46 -11.68
C GLY A 231 -18.83 -7.80 -12.67
N LYS A 232 -18.61 -6.52 -13.02
CA LYS A 232 -19.36 -5.82 -14.08
C LYS A 232 -18.81 -6.08 -15.48
N GLY A 233 -17.72 -6.83 -15.60
CA GLY A 233 -17.08 -7.15 -16.88
C GLY A 233 -16.12 -6.07 -17.38
N LEU A 234 -15.63 -5.19 -16.50
CA LEU A 234 -14.61 -4.21 -16.87
C LEU A 234 -13.32 -4.95 -17.29
N PRO A 235 -12.69 -4.61 -18.43
CA PRO A 235 -11.41 -5.20 -18.82
C PRO A 235 -10.35 -5.06 -17.73
N ILE A 236 -9.56 -6.11 -17.52
CA ILE A 236 -8.47 -6.16 -16.51
C ILE A 236 -7.54 -4.93 -16.58
N PRO A 237 -7.10 -4.44 -17.76
CA PRO A 237 -6.23 -3.25 -17.82
C PRO A 237 -6.82 -2.00 -17.16
N PHE A 238 -8.16 -1.86 -17.16
CA PHE A 238 -8.83 -0.74 -16.53
C PHE A 238 -9.07 -0.95 -15.04
N ILE A 239 -9.17 -2.20 -14.57
CA ILE A 239 -9.26 -2.53 -13.15
C ILE A 239 -7.93 -2.17 -12.44
N LEU A 240 -6.80 -2.37 -13.13
CA LEU A 240 -5.47 -2.05 -12.59
C LEU A 240 -5.17 -0.55 -12.47
N ILE A 241 -6.14 0.31 -12.78
CA ILE A 241 -6.03 1.76 -12.55
C ILE A 241 -6.32 2.10 -11.08
N PHE A 242 -7.07 1.25 -10.38
CA PHE A 242 -7.50 1.50 -9.00
C PHE A 242 -6.43 1.21 -7.93
N PRO A 243 -5.72 0.06 -7.94
CA PRO A 243 -4.63 -0.21 -6.99
C PRO A 243 -3.35 0.58 -7.27
#